data_AF-B1AJV2-F1
#
_entry.id   AF-B1AJV2-F1
#
_cell.length_a   1.000
_cell.length_b   1.000
_cell.length_c   1.000
_cell.angle_alpha   90.00
_cell.angle_beta   90.00
_cell.angle_gamma   90.00
#
_symmetry.space_group_name_H-M   'P 1'
#
loop_
_entity.id
_entity.type
_entity.pdbx_description
1 polymer ?
#
loop_
_entity_poly.entity_id
_entity_poly.type
_entity_poly.pdbx_seq_one_letter_code
_entity_poly.pdbx_strand_id
1 'polypeptide(L)'
;MPANEDAPQPGEHGSACEVSVSFEDVTVDFSREEWQQLDSTQRRLYQDVMLENYSHLLSVGFEVPKPEVIFKLEQGEGPWTLEGEAPHQSCSGISTYFVTSTV
;
A
#
# COMPACT_ATOMS: atom_id res chain seq x y z
N MET A 1 -60.48 -12.08 -28.00
CA MET A 1 -59.96 -10.85 -27.36
C MET A 1 -58.65 -11.23 -26.66
N PRO A 2 -57.51 -10.60 -26.96
CA PRO A 2 -56.29 -10.83 -26.20
C PRO A 2 -56.38 -10.08 -24.87
N ALA A 3 -56.15 -10.78 -23.76
CA ALA A 3 -55.98 -10.16 -22.46
C ALA A 3 -54.65 -9.42 -22.45
N ASN A 4 -54.71 -8.13 -22.20
CA ASN A 4 -53.60 -7.28 -21.81
C ASN A 4 -53.05 -7.78 -20.47
N GLU A 5 -51.98 -8.57 -20.50
CA GLU A 5 -51.19 -8.85 -19.30
C GLU A 5 -50.24 -7.67 -19.09
N ASP A 6 -50.81 -6.57 -18.58
CA ASP A 6 -50.07 -5.56 -17.83
C ASP A 6 -49.66 -6.19 -16.48
N ALA A 7 -48.64 -7.03 -16.54
CA ALA A 7 -47.94 -7.48 -15.35
C ALA A 7 -46.82 -6.46 -15.07
N PRO A 8 -46.92 -5.63 -14.01
CA PRO A 8 -45.77 -4.85 -13.60
C PRO A 8 -44.65 -5.82 -13.23
N GLN A 9 -43.59 -5.79 -14.03
CA GLN A 9 -42.33 -6.49 -13.74
C GLN A 9 -41.89 -6.10 -12.33
N PRO A 10 -41.59 -7.08 -11.45
CA PRO A 10 -41.16 -6.78 -10.09
C PRO A 10 -39.90 -5.93 -10.16
N GLY A 11 -39.87 -4.93 -9.30
CA GLY A 11 -38.98 -3.80 -9.37
C GLY A 11 -37.51 -4.20 -9.44
N GLU A 12 -36.77 -3.34 -10.12
CA GLU A 12 -35.46 -2.87 -9.70
C GLU A 12 -34.68 -3.92 -8.91
N HIS A 13 -33.98 -4.81 -9.63
CA HIS A 13 -32.71 -5.29 -9.13
C HIS A 13 -31.82 -4.06 -9.00
N GLY A 14 -31.97 -3.35 -7.88
CA GLY A 14 -30.89 -2.58 -7.31
C GLY A 14 -29.75 -3.57 -7.20
N SER A 15 -28.82 -3.52 -8.16
CA SER A 15 -27.51 -4.13 -8.01
C SER A 15 -27.06 -3.63 -6.65
N ALA A 16 -27.02 -4.51 -5.66
CA ALA A 16 -26.36 -4.18 -4.42
C ALA A 16 -24.95 -3.81 -4.86
N CYS A 17 -24.66 -2.51 -4.88
CA CYS A 17 -23.31 -2.03 -5.09
C CYS A 17 -22.57 -2.46 -3.83
N GLU A 18 -22.06 -3.68 -3.85
CA GLU A 18 -21.08 -4.16 -2.90
C GLU A 18 -19.84 -3.30 -3.12
N VAL A 19 -19.77 -2.20 -2.36
CA VAL A 19 -18.62 -1.31 -2.35
C VAL A 19 -17.50 -2.09 -1.65
N SER A 20 -16.60 -2.67 -2.45
CA SER A 20 -15.37 -3.27 -1.95
C SER A 20 -14.45 -2.14 -1.47
N VAL A 21 -14.17 -2.11 -0.18
CA VAL A 21 -13.18 -1.20 0.40
C VAL A 21 -11.80 -1.79 0.17
N SER A 22 -10.92 -1.03 -0.50
CA SER A 22 -9.54 -1.41 -0.74
C SER A 22 -8.61 -0.84 0.35
N PHE A 23 -7.36 -1.30 0.39
CA PHE A 23 -6.36 -0.74 1.28
C PHE A 23 -6.12 0.75 0.99
N GLU A 24 -6.12 1.15 -0.28
CA GLU A 24 -5.92 2.53 -0.71
C GLU A 24 -7.01 3.48 -0.19
N ASP A 25 -8.24 2.99 0.00
CA ASP A 25 -9.35 3.81 0.51
C ASP A 25 -9.21 4.17 2.01
N VAL A 26 -8.47 3.37 2.77
CA VAL A 26 -8.30 3.56 4.22
C VAL A 26 -6.94 4.12 4.59
N THR A 27 -6.02 4.22 3.63
CA THR A 27 -4.65 4.67 3.87
C THR A 27 -4.42 6.10 3.43
N VAL A 28 -3.54 6.79 4.15
CA VAL A 28 -3.02 8.08 3.70
C VAL A 28 -1.79 7.79 2.86
N ASP A 29 -1.70 8.37 1.66
CA ASP A 29 -0.50 8.34 0.85
C ASP A 29 0.20 9.70 0.96
N PHE A 30 1.51 9.67 1.19
CA PHE A 30 2.35 10.87 1.20
C PHE A 30 3.33 10.78 0.05
N SER A 31 3.46 11.83 -0.74
CA SER A 31 4.55 11.92 -1.72
C SER A 31 5.92 11.86 -1.04
N ARG A 32 6.98 11.57 -1.82
CA ARG A 32 8.36 11.52 -1.31
C ARG A 32 8.76 12.86 -0.66
N GLU A 33 8.33 13.97 -1.26
CA GLU A 33 8.62 15.32 -0.78
C GLU A 33 7.88 15.60 0.54
N GLU A 34 6.59 15.25 0.62
CA GLU A 34 5.80 15.39 1.85
C GLU A 34 6.36 14.52 2.97
N TRP A 35 6.71 13.27 2.67
CA TRP A 35 7.32 12.34 3.62
C TRP A 35 8.63 12.87 4.22
N GLN A 36 9.45 13.52 3.38
CA GLN A 36 10.69 14.16 3.85
C GLN A 36 10.44 15.35 4.77
N GLN A 37 9.34 16.07 4.57
CA GLN A 37 8.93 17.19 5.43
C GLN A 37 8.30 16.72 6.77
N LEU A 38 7.81 15.47 6.85
CA LEU A 38 7.27 14.93 8.10
C LEU A 38 8.35 14.81 9.18
N ASP A 39 8.02 15.21 10.40
CA ASP A 39 8.87 15.00 11.57
C ASP A 39 8.83 13.53 12.04
N SER A 40 9.77 13.17 12.91
CA SER A 40 9.90 11.79 13.40
C SER A 40 8.65 11.28 14.13
N THR A 41 7.88 12.17 14.76
CA THR A 41 6.64 11.82 15.47
C THR A 41 5.54 11.53 14.48
N GLN A 42 5.38 12.36 13.45
CA GLN A 42 4.43 12.15 12.37
C GLN A 42 4.72 10.87 11.58
N ARG A 43 6.00 10.61 11.28
CA ARG A 43 6.40 9.36 10.61
C ARG A 43 6.04 8.14 11.46
N ARG A 44 6.30 8.15 12.76
CA ARG A 44 5.90 7.06 13.67
C ARG A 44 4.40 6.85 13.70
N LEU A 45 3.64 7.93 13.86
CA LEU A 45 2.17 7.91 13.83
C LEU A 45 1.65 7.29 12.53
N TYR A 46 2.27 7.61 11.39
CA TYR A 46 1.95 6.96 10.14
C TYR A 46 2.21 5.45 10.18
N GLN A 47 3.38 5.00 10.67
CA GLN A 47 3.66 3.56 10.76
C GLN A 47 2.61 2.84 11.60
N ASP A 48 2.28 3.40 12.78
CA ASP A 48 1.30 2.82 13.70
C ASP A 48 -0.09 2.72 13.07
N VAL A 49 -0.58 3.82 12.48
CA VAL A 49 -1.90 3.86 11.83
C VAL A 49 -1.97 2.92 10.64
N MET A 50 -0.92 2.83 9.83
CA MET A 50 -0.90 1.97 8.64
C MET A 50 -0.88 0.47 9.02
N LEU A 51 -0.12 0.10 10.05
CA LEU A 51 -0.11 -1.26 10.57
C LEU A 51 -1.46 -1.64 11.21
N GLU A 52 -2.06 -0.71 11.95
CA GLU A 52 -3.39 -0.89 12.54
C GLU A 52 -4.46 -1.06 11.45
N ASN A 53 -4.45 -0.21 10.41
CA ASN A 53 -5.36 -0.32 9.27
C ASN A 53 -5.22 -1.66 8.55
N TYR A 54 -3.99 -2.13 8.30
CA TYR A 54 -3.76 -3.44 7.70
C TYR A 54 -4.31 -4.58 8.58
N SER A 55 -4.08 -4.53 9.89
CA SER A 55 -4.62 -5.51 10.83
C SER A 55 -6.15 -5.52 10.87
N HIS A 56 -6.78 -4.34 10.81
CA HIS A 56 -8.23 -4.23 10.75
C HIS A 56 -8.80 -4.86 9.47
N LEU A 57 -8.17 -4.64 8.32
CA LEU A 57 -8.60 -5.28 7.05
C LEU A 57 -8.51 -6.80 7.10
N LEU A 58 -7.44 -7.35 7.69
CA LEU A 58 -7.35 -8.80 7.92
C LEU A 58 -8.44 -9.28 8.89
N SER A 59 -8.76 -8.50 9.91
CA SER A 59 -9.76 -8.85 10.94
C SER A 59 -11.19 -8.83 10.41
N VAL A 60 -11.52 -7.93 9.48
CA VAL A 60 -12.83 -7.92 8.81
C VAL A 60 -12.96 -8.97 7.70
N GLY A 61 -11.93 -9.82 7.52
CA GLY A 61 -11.95 -10.96 6.62
C GLY A 61 -11.54 -10.63 5.18
N PHE A 62 -10.93 -9.47 4.93
CA PHE A 62 -10.32 -9.20 3.64
C PHE A 62 -8.98 -9.92 3.53
N GLU A 63 -8.83 -10.74 2.49
CA GLU A 63 -7.56 -11.34 2.13
C GLU A 63 -6.71 -10.31 1.37
N VAL A 64 -6.11 -9.38 2.11
CA VAL A 64 -5.25 -8.33 1.53
C VAL A 64 -3.82 -8.86 1.43
N PRO A 65 -3.27 -9.02 0.21
CA PRO A 65 -1.87 -9.39 0.05
C PRO A 65 -1.00 -8.32 0.71
N LYS A 66 0.02 -8.75 1.45
CA LYS A 66 0.85 -7.85 2.26
C LYS A 66 1.55 -6.80 1.40
N PRO A 67 1.15 -5.52 1.46
CA PRO A 67 1.75 -4.49 0.63
C PRO A 67 3.22 -4.26 1.01
N GLU A 68 4.08 -3.91 0.05
CA GLU A 68 5.49 -3.59 0.32
C GLU A 68 5.63 -2.48 1.37
N VAL A 69 4.70 -1.53 1.39
CA VAL A 69 4.68 -0.47 2.41
C VAL A 69 4.51 -1.06 3.81
N ILE A 70 3.59 -2.00 4.01
CA ILE A 70 3.36 -2.66 5.30
C ILE A 70 4.58 -3.49 5.71
N PHE A 71 5.16 -4.24 4.78
CA PHE A 71 6.36 -5.05 5.03
C PHE A 71 7.51 -4.18 5.56
N LYS A 72 7.73 -3.01 4.97
CA LYS A 72 8.80 -2.10 5.40
C LYS A 72 8.49 -1.42 6.73
N LEU A 73 7.24 -1.04 6.94
CA LEU A 73 6.78 -0.43 8.18
C LEU A 73 6.93 -1.37 9.39
N GLU A 74 6.66 -2.67 9.24
CA GLU A 74 6.90 -3.66 10.30
C GLU A 74 8.38 -3.81 10.66
N GLN A 75 9.29 -3.64 9.70
CA GLN A 75 10.73 -3.64 9.95
C GLN A 75 11.21 -2.34 10.63
N GLY A 76 10.30 -1.40 10.89
CA GLY A 76 10.62 -0.06 11.41
C GLY A 76 11.22 0.86 10.36
N GLU A 77 11.24 0.45 9.09
CA GLU A 77 11.69 1.24 7.96
C GLU A 77 10.54 2.11 7.43
N GLY A 78 10.88 3.19 6.73
CA GLY A 78 9.90 4.07 6.10
C GLY A 78 9.37 3.52 4.76
N PRO A 79 8.16 3.93 4.34
CA PRO A 79 7.57 3.62 3.03
C PRO A 79 8.51 3.90 1.86
N TRP A 80 9.30 4.96 1.97
CA TRP A 80 10.20 5.46 0.92
C TRP A 80 11.67 5.09 1.15
N THR A 81 11.99 4.19 2.10
CA THR A 81 13.37 3.81 2.44
C THR A 81 13.98 2.77 1.49
N LEU A 82 13.21 2.30 0.50
CA LEU A 82 13.62 1.29 -0.49
C LEU A 82 13.47 1.91 -1.87
N GLU A 83 14.35 2.84 -2.16
CA GLU A 83 14.90 2.94 -3.50
C GLU A 83 16.34 2.41 -3.40
N GLY A 84 16.46 1.15 -2.96
CA GLY A 84 17.66 0.38 -3.19
C GLY A 84 17.48 -0.23 -4.55
N GLU A 85 18.06 0.40 -5.57
CA GLU A 85 18.32 -0.19 -6.88
C GLU A 85 18.51 -1.71 -6.73
N ALA A 86 17.71 -2.52 -7.41
CA ALA A 86 18.10 -3.91 -7.59
C ALA A 86 19.29 -3.90 -8.55
N PRO A 87 20.54 -4.20 -8.13
CA PRO A 87 21.52 -4.62 -9.11
C PRO A 87 21.12 -6.06 -9.40
N HIS A 88 20.56 -6.27 -10.59
CA HIS A 88 20.48 -7.59 -11.22
C HIS A 88 21.80 -8.33 -10.96
N GLN A 89 21.77 -9.33 -10.07
CA GLN A 89 22.97 -10.02 -9.60
C GLN A 89 23.76 -10.59 -10.78
N SER A 90 25.06 -10.35 -10.78
CA SER A 90 26.04 -11.38 -11.16
C SER A 90 27.35 -11.10 -10.41
N CYS A 91 27.67 -12.00 -9.48
CA CYS A 91 28.84 -11.93 -8.61
C CYS A 91 30.14 -12.29 -9.36
N SER A 92 31.18 -11.44 -9.25
CA SER A 92 32.50 -11.84 -8.73
C SER A 92 33.54 -10.72 -8.85
N GLY A 93 34.27 -10.45 -7.76
CA GLY A 93 35.62 -9.88 -7.83
C GLY A 93 35.90 -8.65 -6.95
N ILE A 94 36.10 -8.90 -5.67
CA ILE A 94 36.62 -8.01 -4.63
C ILE A 94 37.96 -7.36 -5.08
N SER A 95 38.15 -6.06 -4.87
CA SER A 95 39.29 -5.49 -4.11
C SER A 95 39.33 -3.97 -4.20
N THR A 96 38.87 -3.31 -3.15
CA THR A 96 39.00 -1.87 -2.94
C THR A 96 40.47 -1.54 -2.65
N TYR A 97 41.13 -0.78 -3.53
CA TYR A 97 42.32 -0.03 -3.17
C TYR A 97 41.98 1.46 -3.22
N PHE A 98 41.95 2.11 -2.05
CA PHE A 98 41.99 3.57 -1.99
C PHE A 98 43.46 3.98 -2.17
N VAL A 99 43.77 4.77 -3.20
CA VAL A 99 45.00 5.55 -3.24
C VAL A 99 44.63 7.02 -3.44
N THR A 100 44.58 7.75 -2.33
CA THR A 100 44.60 9.21 -2.34
C THR A 100 46.06 9.65 -2.42
N SER A 101 46.49 10.23 -3.53
CA SER A 101 47.71 11.02 -3.57
C SER A 101 47.50 12.27 -4.43
N THR A 102 47.32 13.38 -3.72
CA THR A 102 47.58 14.74 -4.16
C THR A 102 49.09 14.94 -4.32
N VAL A 103 49.54 15.48 -5.46
CA VAL A 103 50.28 16.75 -5.61
C VAL A 103 50.17 17.23 -7.05
#